data_AF-A0A220S4S5-F1
#
_entry.id   AF-A0A220S4S5-F1
#
_cell.length_a   1.000
_cell.length_b   1.000
_cell.length_c   1.000
_cell.angle_alpha   90.00
_cell.angle_beta   90.00
_cell.angle_gamma   90.00
#
_symmetry.space_group_name_H-M   'P 1'
#
loop_
_entity.id
_entity.type
_entity.pdbx_description
1 polymer ?
#
loop_
_entity_poly.entity_id
_entity_poly.type
_entity_poly.pdbx_seq_one_letter_code
_entity_poly.pdbx_strand_id
1 'polypeptide(L)'
;MSKQVAEQYRIQVHGHTPVHTQILSVLPALLVLPKSRKEAAANAVMLHRYADVFAQIQAMTPDRLMQIARSMSGSVEIRIDLPALRNAVCRAAGDGERCERHRRQAEWLIRYGASNHMILMLCSEVSVEDIRRMRHELGMPVSKGRRSALPMETRLSLLADWQQLQSEETDTFSCYQKLANLYPEYSLDRLYSTIVSDEAERSGR
;
A
#
# COMPACT_ATOMS: atom_id res chain seq x y z
N MET A 1 -11.55 -18.05 2.33
CA MET A 1 -10.55 -17.04 2.71
C MET A 1 -9.53 -16.95 1.59
N SER A 2 -9.68 -15.98 0.69
CA SER A 2 -8.79 -15.85 -0.47
C SER A 2 -7.46 -15.28 0.00
N LYS A 3 -6.37 -16.07 -0.15
CA LYS A 3 -5.00 -15.61 0.09
C LYS A 3 -4.74 -14.42 -0.84
N GLN A 4 -4.64 -13.22 -0.27
CA GLN A 4 -4.10 -12.05 -0.95
C GLN A 4 -2.73 -12.43 -1.50
N VAL A 5 -2.58 -12.43 -2.83
CA VAL A 5 -1.28 -12.59 -3.47
C VAL A 5 -0.55 -11.28 -3.21
N ALA A 6 0.45 -11.30 -2.33
CA ALA A 6 1.32 -10.14 -2.15
C ALA A 6 1.96 -9.79 -3.50
N GLU A 7 1.88 -8.51 -3.89
CA GLU A 7 2.52 -8.00 -5.11
C GLU A 7 4.04 -8.08 -4.95
N GLN A 8 4.60 -9.20 -5.39
CA GLN A 8 6.00 -9.52 -5.21
C GLN A 8 6.66 -9.75 -6.56
N TYR A 9 7.67 -8.96 -6.83
CA TYR A 9 8.56 -9.18 -7.96
C TYR A 9 9.64 -10.20 -7.56
N ARG A 10 9.85 -11.19 -8.41
CA ARG A 10 10.79 -12.30 -8.16
C ARG A 10 11.94 -12.22 -9.14
N ILE A 11 13.16 -12.25 -8.61
CA ILE A 11 14.38 -12.29 -9.41
C ILE A 11 15.12 -13.57 -9.03
N GLN A 12 15.38 -14.41 -10.03
CA GLN A 12 16.25 -15.56 -9.85
C GLN A 12 17.72 -15.12 -9.87
N VAL A 13 18.47 -15.58 -8.87
CA VAL A 13 19.90 -15.28 -8.77
C VAL A 13 20.67 -16.32 -9.56
N HIS A 14 20.98 -16.00 -10.81
CA HIS A 14 21.89 -16.79 -11.65
C HIS A 14 23.32 -16.34 -11.40
N GLY A 15 24.26 -17.22 -11.08
CA GLY A 15 25.66 -16.89 -10.73
C GLY A 15 26.52 -16.24 -11.84
N HIS A 16 25.91 -15.53 -12.79
CA HIS A 16 26.55 -14.88 -13.93
C HIS A 16 27.04 -13.46 -13.64
N THR A 17 26.53 -12.78 -12.61
CA THR A 17 26.95 -11.42 -12.25
C THR A 17 27.78 -11.41 -10.95
N PRO A 18 28.77 -10.51 -10.81
CA PRO A 18 29.57 -10.40 -9.57
C PRO A 18 28.71 -10.17 -8.32
N VAL A 19 27.61 -9.42 -8.46
CA VAL A 19 26.65 -9.16 -7.39
C VAL A 19 25.92 -10.45 -6.97
N HIS A 20 25.50 -11.27 -7.93
CA HIS A 20 24.88 -12.57 -7.64
C HIS A 20 25.84 -13.49 -6.89
N THR A 21 27.12 -13.50 -7.27
CA THR A 21 28.17 -14.27 -6.58
C THR A 21 28.40 -13.77 -5.15
N GLN A 22 28.33 -12.46 -4.90
CA GLN A 22 28.43 -11.88 -3.55
C GLN A 22 27.20 -12.21 -2.67
N ILE A 23 25.99 -12.17 -3.24
CA ILE A 23 24.78 -12.56 -2.51
C ILE A 23 24.83 -14.04 -2.13
N LEU A 24 25.22 -14.89 -3.09
CA LEU A 24 25.35 -16.33 -2.87
C LEU A 24 26.42 -16.66 -1.82
N SER A 25 27.56 -15.95 -1.79
CA SER A 25 28.62 -16.23 -0.80
C SER A 25 28.23 -15.88 0.64
N VAL A 26 27.32 -14.92 0.83
CA VAL A 26 26.87 -14.48 2.16
C VAL A 26 25.65 -15.28 2.65
N LEU A 27 24.90 -15.89 1.74
CA LEU A 27 23.69 -16.67 2.01
C LEU A 27 23.86 -17.80 3.04
N PRO A 28 24.88 -18.67 2.95
CA PRO A 28 25.06 -19.74 3.92
C PRO A 28 25.22 -19.20 5.35
N ALA A 29 25.91 -18.07 5.53
CA ALA A 29 26.06 -17.41 6.82
C ALA A 29 24.76 -16.75 7.33
N LEU A 30 23.87 -16.31 6.42
CA LEU A 30 22.56 -15.76 6.75
C LEU A 30 21.52 -16.84 7.11
N LEU A 31 21.64 -18.03 6.53
CA LEU A 31 20.72 -19.15 6.73
C LEU A 31 20.88 -19.81 8.11
N VAL A 32 21.98 -19.55 8.80
CA VAL A 32 22.38 -20.28 10.01
C VAL A 32 21.46 -20.06 11.21
N LEU A 33 20.87 -18.88 11.40
CA LEU A 33 19.98 -18.59 12.54
C LEU A 33 18.99 -17.47 12.23
N PRO A 34 17.73 -17.55 12.72
CA PRO A 34 16.81 -16.42 12.66
C PRO A 34 17.37 -15.24 13.46
N LYS A 35 17.39 -14.06 12.85
CA LYS A 35 17.95 -12.83 13.43
C LYS A 35 16.97 -12.11 14.36
N SER A 36 15.73 -12.61 14.46
CA SER A 36 14.70 -12.06 15.34
C SER A 36 13.69 -13.11 15.79
N ARG A 37 12.99 -12.85 16.90
CA ARG A 37 11.86 -13.69 17.37
C ARG A 37 10.74 -13.80 16.33
N LYS A 38 10.50 -12.72 15.57
CA LYS A 38 9.47 -12.68 14.52
C LYS A 38 9.85 -13.57 13.34
N GLU A 39 11.11 -13.56 12.94
CA GLU A 39 11.65 -14.42 11.89
C GLU A 39 11.66 -15.89 12.32
N ALA A 40 12.03 -16.17 13.57
CA ALA A 40 11.97 -17.52 14.14
C ALA A 40 10.54 -18.08 14.12
N ALA A 41 9.55 -17.28 14.49
CA ALA A 41 8.14 -17.68 14.44
C ALA A 41 7.64 -17.90 13.00
N ALA A 42 8.00 -17.02 12.07
CA ALA A 42 7.60 -17.13 10.66
C ALA A 42 8.20 -18.38 9.98
N ASN A 43 9.40 -18.79 10.39
CA ASN A 43 10.14 -19.91 9.81
C ASN A 43 10.09 -21.19 10.68
N ALA A 44 9.32 -21.20 11.77
CA ALA A 44 9.38 -22.26 12.80
C ALA A 44 9.23 -23.69 12.23
N VAL A 45 8.32 -23.87 11.27
CA VAL A 45 8.09 -25.17 10.61
C VAL A 45 9.31 -25.62 9.80
N MET A 46 9.95 -24.71 9.06
CA MET A 46 11.12 -25.02 8.24
C MET A 46 12.38 -25.22 9.08
N LEU A 47 12.55 -24.40 10.12
CA LEU A 47 13.64 -24.52 11.08
C LEU A 47 13.59 -25.87 11.80
N HIS A 48 12.40 -26.34 12.19
CA HIS A 48 12.24 -27.66 12.80
C HIS A 48 12.45 -28.78 11.78
N ARG A 49 11.91 -28.66 10.56
CA ARG A 49 11.94 -29.72 9.55
C ARG A 49 13.34 -30.00 8.99
N TYR A 50 14.19 -28.98 8.94
CA TYR A 50 15.54 -29.05 8.36
C TYR A 50 16.63 -28.71 9.39
N ALA A 51 16.36 -28.95 10.68
CA ALA A 51 17.27 -28.60 11.78
C ALA A 51 18.67 -29.23 11.64
N ASP A 52 18.72 -30.46 11.12
CA ASP A 52 19.94 -31.21 10.81
C ASP A 52 20.77 -30.53 9.71
N VAL A 53 20.12 -30.04 8.65
CA VAL A 53 20.77 -29.29 7.56
C VAL A 53 21.38 -27.99 8.09
N PHE A 54 20.64 -27.24 8.92
CA PHE A 54 21.16 -26.02 9.53
C PHE A 54 22.33 -26.29 10.48
N ALA A 55 22.29 -27.39 11.26
CA ALA A 55 23.40 -27.81 12.11
C ALA A 55 24.66 -28.20 11.30
N GLN A 56 24.48 -28.88 10.16
CA GLN A 56 25.59 -29.18 9.25
C GLN A 56 26.21 -27.92 8.65
N ILE A 57 25.38 -26.96 8.20
CA ILE A 57 25.85 -25.67 7.69
C ILE A 57 26.63 -24.91 8.76
N GLN A 58 26.19 -24.93 10.03
CA GLN A 58 26.91 -24.31 11.15
C GLN A 58 28.30 -24.88 11.39
N ALA A 59 28.48 -26.18 11.19
CA ALA A 59 29.75 -26.87 11.41
C ALA A 59 30.72 -26.77 10.23
N MET A 60 30.31 -26.18 9.10
CA MET A 60 31.13 -26.11 7.88
C MET A 60 32.15 -24.97 7.92
N THR A 61 33.29 -25.19 7.26
CA THR A 61 34.28 -24.14 7.02
C THR A 61 33.78 -23.14 5.97
N PRO A 62 34.27 -21.88 5.99
CA PRO A 62 33.92 -20.87 5.00
C PRO A 62 34.09 -21.33 3.55
N ASP A 63 35.15 -22.10 3.26
CA ASP A 63 35.41 -22.63 1.92
C ASP A 63 34.32 -23.61 1.46
N ARG A 64 33.81 -24.45 2.36
CA ARG A 64 32.72 -25.40 2.08
C ARG A 64 31.39 -24.66 1.88
N LEU A 65 31.13 -23.63 2.68
CA LEU A 65 29.97 -22.76 2.49
C LEU A 65 30.00 -22.06 1.13
N MET A 66 31.17 -21.59 0.69
CA MET A 66 31.34 -21.02 -0.64
C MET A 66 31.12 -22.03 -1.78
N GLN A 67 31.48 -23.30 -1.58
CA GLN A 67 31.19 -24.35 -2.57
C GLN A 67 29.68 -24.60 -2.70
N ILE A 68 28.95 -24.63 -1.58
CA ILE A 68 27.49 -24.78 -1.57
C ILE A 68 26.81 -23.56 -2.20
N ALA A 69 27.26 -22.36 -1.87
CA ALA A 69 26.78 -21.12 -2.49
C ALA A 69 26.84 -21.16 -4.03
N ARG A 70 27.92 -21.72 -4.58
CA ARG A 70 28.09 -21.88 -6.04
C ARG A 70 27.13 -22.91 -6.63
N SER A 71 26.87 -24.02 -5.93
CA SER A 71 25.93 -25.05 -6.41
C SER A 71 24.47 -24.64 -6.28
N MET A 72 24.16 -23.65 -5.43
CA MET A 72 22.82 -23.08 -5.27
C MET A 72 22.45 -22.05 -6.36
N SER A 73 23.30 -21.83 -7.38
CA SER A 73 22.99 -20.95 -8.50
C SER A 73 21.65 -21.34 -9.14
N GLY A 74 20.72 -20.38 -9.26
CA GLY A 74 19.36 -20.61 -9.78
C GLY A 74 18.35 -21.19 -8.77
N SER A 75 18.77 -21.61 -7.58
CA SER A 75 17.86 -22.07 -6.50
C SER A 75 17.47 -20.97 -5.51
N VAL A 76 17.99 -19.76 -5.72
CA VAL A 76 17.80 -18.61 -4.84
C VAL A 76 16.95 -17.56 -5.57
N GLU A 77 15.86 -17.15 -4.93
CA GLU A 77 15.00 -16.07 -5.40
C GLU A 77 15.08 -14.88 -4.44
N ILE A 78 15.29 -13.69 -5.00
CA ILE A 78 15.08 -12.43 -4.27
C ILE A 78 13.62 -12.03 -4.49
N ARG A 79 12.89 -11.84 -3.38
CA ARG A 79 11.50 -11.38 -3.39
C ARG A 79 11.47 -9.93 -2.96
N ILE A 80 10.99 -9.06 -3.84
CA ILE A 80 10.87 -7.63 -3.59
C ILE A 80 9.40 -7.29 -3.38
N ASP A 81 9.09 -6.64 -2.26
CA ASP A 81 7.79 -6.03 -1.98
C ASP A 81 7.66 -4.75 -2.84
N LEU A 82 6.78 -4.80 -3.83
CA LEU A 82 6.60 -3.70 -4.79
C LEU A 82 6.03 -2.43 -4.16
N PRO A 83 5.00 -2.48 -3.28
CA PRO A 83 4.59 -1.33 -2.50
C PRO A 83 5.72 -0.68 -1.70
N ALA A 84 6.54 -1.46 -1.01
CA ALA A 84 7.68 -0.93 -0.25
C ALA A 84 8.74 -0.30 -1.16
N LEU A 85 9.03 -0.94 -2.30
CA LEU A 85 9.96 -0.43 -3.31
C LEU A 85 9.48 0.88 -3.92
N ARG A 86 8.20 0.96 -4.31
CA ARG A 86 7.57 2.21 -4.81
C ARG A 86 7.77 3.33 -3.80
N ASN A 87 7.45 3.09 -2.53
CA ASN A 87 7.62 4.06 -1.46
C ASN A 87 9.08 4.49 -1.26
N ALA A 88 10.05 3.61 -1.51
CA ALA A 88 11.47 3.95 -1.44
C ALA A 88 11.92 4.78 -2.65
N VAL A 89 11.48 4.41 -3.86
CA VAL A 89 11.77 5.13 -5.11
C VAL A 89 11.18 6.54 -5.06
N CYS A 90 9.93 6.70 -4.65
CA CYS A 90 9.29 8.01 -4.50
C CYS A 90 10.03 8.89 -3.49
N ARG A 91 10.53 8.31 -2.39
CA ARG A 91 11.36 9.04 -1.41
C ARG A 91 12.70 9.47 -1.98
N ALA A 92 13.34 8.64 -2.80
CA ALA A 92 14.65 8.92 -3.39
C ALA A 92 14.60 9.91 -4.57
N ALA A 93 13.48 9.98 -5.30
CA ALA A 93 13.32 10.83 -6.49
C ALA A 93 12.99 12.30 -6.20
N GLY A 94 12.85 12.71 -4.92
CA GLY A 94 12.41 14.07 -4.56
C GLY A 94 10.89 14.27 -4.55
N ASP A 95 10.11 13.26 -4.94
CA ASP A 95 8.63 13.23 -4.87
C ASP A 95 8.09 12.99 -3.45
N GLY A 96 8.97 12.94 -2.44
CA GLY A 96 8.61 12.67 -1.04
C GLY A 96 7.55 13.63 -0.49
N GLU A 97 7.61 14.91 -0.86
CA GLU A 97 6.60 15.89 -0.44
C GLU A 97 5.22 15.62 -1.05
N ARG A 98 5.18 15.22 -2.33
CA ARG A 98 3.93 14.90 -3.01
C ARG A 98 3.29 13.62 -2.46
N CYS A 99 4.11 12.59 -2.23
CA CYS A 99 3.65 11.35 -1.60
C CYS A 99 3.16 11.59 -0.17
N GLU A 100 3.90 12.34 0.66
CA GLU A 100 3.44 12.66 2.00
C GLU A 100 2.19 13.56 2.00
N ARG A 101 2.08 14.50 1.06
CA ARG A 101 0.85 15.27 0.87
C ARG A 101 -0.33 14.34 0.58
N HIS A 102 -0.22 13.47 -0.42
CA HIS A 102 -1.31 12.54 -0.77
C HIS A 102 -1.62 11.56 0.37
N ARG A 103 -0.61 11.15 1.15
CA ARG A 103 -0.82 10.33 2.35
C ARG A 103 -1.61 11.08 3.42
N ARG A 104 -1.26 12.33 3.72
CA ARG A 104 -1.99 13.19 4.67
C ARG A 104 -3.41 13.48 4.20
N GLN A 105 -3.59 13.74 2.89
CA GLN A 105 -4.90 13.94 2.29
C GLN A 105 -5.76 12.68 2.41
N ALA A 106 -5.21 11.50 2.10
CA ALA A 106 -5.92 10.23 2.24
C ALA A 106 -6.31 9.95 3.70
N GLU A 107 -5.43 10.23 4.66
CA GLU A 107 -5.73 10.11 6.09
C GLU A 107 -6.90 11.03 6.50
N TRP A 108 -6.89 12.28 6.03
CA TRP A 108 -7.99 13.23 6.25
C TRP A 108 -9.29 12.72 5.61
N LEU A 109 -9.27 12.27 4.35
CA LEU A 109 -10.43 11.73 3.65
C LEU A 109 -11.05 10.54 4.40
N ILE A 110 -10.22 9.65 4.97
CA ILE A 110 -10.70 8.52 5.77
C ILE A 110 -11.47 9.02 7.00
N ARG A 111 -10.92 10.02 7.73
CA ARG A 111 -11.53 10.59 8.94
C ARG A 111 -12.89 11.23 8.67
N TYR A 112 -13.08 11.80 7.49
CA TYR A 112 -14.33 12.43 7.07
C TYR A 112 -15.26 11.48 6.29
N GLY A 113 -14.98 10.17 6.35
CA GLY A 113 -15.88 9.15 5.84
C GLY A 113 -15.95 9.07 4.32
N ALA A 114 -14.87 9.40 3.60
CA ALA A 114 -14.75 9.17 2.15
C ALA A 114 -14.75 7.67 1.81
N SER A 115 -15.11 7.29 0.58
CA SER A 115 -14.92 5.91 0.09
C SER A 115 -13.50 5.68 -0.42
N ASN A 116 -13.12 4.41 -0.54
CA ASN A 116 -11.86 4.03 -1.19
C ASN A 116 -11.78 4.53 -2.64
N HIS A 117 -12.90 4.55 -3.36
CA HIS A 117 -12.94 5.07 -4.73
C HIS A 117 -12.60 6.55 -4.78
N MET A 118 -13.23 7.37 -3.93
CA MET A 118 -12.94 8.80 -3.83
C MET A 118 -11.47 9.06 -3.45
N ILE A 119 -10.91 8.29 -2.51
CA ILE A 119 -9.51 8.45 -2.10
C ILE A 119 -8.56 8.15 -3.27
N LEU A 120 -8.80 7.07 -4.02
CA LEU A 120 -7.97 6.73 -5.18
C LEU A 120 -8.03 7.80 -6.28
N MET A 121 -9.19 8.43 -6.46
CA MET A 121 -9.36 9.51 -7.43
C MET A 121 -8.61 10.80 -7.03
N LEU A 122 -8.59 11.13 -5.74
CA LEU A 122 -7.98 12.38 -5.25
C LEU A 122 -6.51 12.23 -4.85
N CYS A 123 -6.03 11.02 -4.55
CA CYS A 123 -4.69 10.77 -4.04
C CYS A 123 -3.97 9.72 -4.91
N SER A 124 -3.46 10.13 -6.08
CA SER A 124 -2.82 9.23 -7.07
C SER A 124 -1.64 8.42 -6.53
N GLU A 125 -1.01 8.90 -5.46
CA GLU A 125 0.17 8.25 -4.89
C GLU A 125 -0.16 7.18 -3.84
N VAL A 126 -1.44 7.00 -3.51
CA VAL A 126 -1.88 6.06 -2.48
C VAL A 126 -2.45 4.80 -3.15
N SER A 127 -1.95 3.62 -2.75
CA SER A 127 -2.48 2.34 -3.24
C SER A 127 -3.71 1.86 -2.46
N VAL A 128 -4.42 0.86 -2.99
CA VAL A 128 -5.55 0.21 -2.31
C VAL A 128 -5.11 -0.40 -0.98
N GLU A 129 -3.92 -0.99 -0.96
CA GLU A 129 -3.26 -1.58 0.20
C GLU A 129 -2.97 -0.53 1.27
N ASP A 130 -2.48 0.65 0.86
CA ASP A 130 -2.24 1.77 1.78
C ASP A 130 -3.54 2.26 2.41
N ILE A 131 -4.62 2.39 1.63
CA ILE A 131 -5.95 2.78 2.15
C ILE A 131 -6.45 1.75 3.16
N ARG A 132 -6.35 0.45 2.85
CA ARG A 132 -6.75 -0.63 3.76
C ARG A 132 -5.96 -0.58 5.06
N ARG A 133 -4.65 -0.37 4.97
CA ARG A 133 -3.76 -0.24 6.13
C ARG A 133 -4.11 0.98 6.97
N MET A 134 -4.22 2.16 6.37
CA MET A 134 -4.58 3.40 7.08
C MET A 134 -5.94 3.29 7.78
N ARG A 135 -6.95 2.71 7.14
CA ARG A 135 -8.26 2.48 7.76
C ARG A 135 -8.20 1.54 8.95
N HIS A 136 -7.38 0.49 8.85
CA HIS A 136 -7.17 -0.43 9.96
C HIS A 136 -6.49 0.26 11.13
N GLU A 137 -5.43 1.04 10.88
CA GLU A 137 -4.71 1.83 11.87
C GLU A 137 -5.61 2.88 12.56
N LEU A 138 -6.52 3.51 11.81
CA LEU A 138 -7.47 4.50 12.32
C LEU A 138 -8.74 3.88 12.94
N GLY A 139 -8.95 2.57 12.83
CA GLY A 139 -10.19 1.93 13.29
C GLY A 139 -11.45 2.34 12.51
N MET A 140 -11.30 2.78 11.25
CA MET A 140 -12.36 3.36 10.42
C MET A 140 -12.67 2.50 9.18
N PRO A 141 -13.41 1.39 9.34
CA PRO A 141 -13.77 0.53 8.22
C PRO A 141 -14.67 1.25 7.22
N VAL A 142 -14.69 0.77 5.97
CA VAL A 142 -15.61 1.30 4.95
C VAL A 142 -17.05 0.93 5.32
N SER A 143 -17.94 1.93 5.35
CA SER A 143 -19.37 1.74 5.56
C SER A 143 -19.96 0.82 4.50
N LYS A 144 -20.65 -0.25 4.93
CA LYS A 144 -21.35 -1.19 4.04
C LYS A 144 -22.82 -0.83 3.95
N GLY A 145 -23.41 -0.95 2.75
CA GLY A 145 -24.86 -0.81 2.54
C GLY A 145 -25.25 0.31 1.58
N ARG A 146 -26.56 0.38 1.29
CA ARG A 146 -27.15 1.41 0.43
C ARG A 146 -27.22 2.72 1.22
N ARG A 147 -26.68 3.79 0.65
CA ARG A 147 -26.65 5.10 1.30
C ARG A 147 -27.97 5.81 1.08
N SER A 148 -28.47 6.49 2.11
CA SER A 148 -29.63 7.35 1.96
C SER A 148 -29.26 8.54 1.08
N ALA A 149 -30.13 8.87 0.11
CA ALA A 149 -29.98 10.09 -0.67
C ALA A 149 -30.05 11.31 0.26
N LEU A 150 -29.33 12.39 -0.05
CA LEU A 150 -29.48 13.65 0.68
C LEU A 150 -30.92 14.18 0.52
N PRO A 151 -31.46 14.89 1.53
CA PRO A 151 -32.70 15.65 1.35
C PRO A 151 -32.61 16.56 0.13
N MET A 152 -33.73 16.77 -0.57
CA MET A 152 -33.74 17.51 -1.84
C MET A 152 -33.16 18.91 -1.70
N GLU A 153 -33.57 19.65 -0.66
CA GLU A 153 -33.06 21.00 -0.38
C GLU A 153 -31.53 20.99 -0.18
N THR A 154 -31.03 20.06 0.63
CA THR A 154 -29.59 19.87 0.84
C THR A 154 -28.87 19.50 -0.45
N ARG A 155 -29.45 18.65 -1.31
CA ARG A 155 -28.88 18.32 -2.62
C ARG A 155 -28.74 19.59 -3.48
N LEU A 156 -29.76 20.43 -3.53
CA LEU A 156 -29.72 21.67 -4.34
C LEU A 156 -28.67 22.64 -3.80
N SER A 157 -28.62 22.87 -2.48
CA SER A 157 -27.61 23.72 -1.85
C SER A 157 -26.19 23.18 -2.09
N LEU A 158 -25.98 21.88 -1.90
CA LEU A 158 -24.69 21.24 -2.11
C LEU A 158 -24.17 21.43 -3.55
N LEU A 159 -25.05 21.27 -4.54
CA LEU A 159 -24.67 21.41 -5.95
C LEU A 159 -24.37 22.86 -6.31
N ALA A 160 -25.10 23.83 -5.75
CA ALA A 160 -24.81 25.24 -5.92
C ALA A 160 -23.47 25.62 -5.28
N ASP A 161 -23.23 25.20 -4.04
CA ASP A 161 -21.96 25.42 -3.34
C ASP A 161 -20.78 24.77 -4.07
N TRP A 162 -20.98 23.55 -4.60
CA TRP A 162 -19.94 22.87 -5.40
C TRP A 162 -19.56 23.68 -6.64
N GLN A 163 -20.54 24.20 -7.38
CA GLN A 163 -20.29 25.04 -8.56
C GLN A 163 -19.55 26.32 -8.19
N GLN A 164 -19.95 26.98 -7.10
CA GLN A 164 -19.26 28.18 -6.62
C GLN A 164 -17.81 27.85 -6.23
N LEU A 165 -17.60 26.80 -5.44
CA LEU A 165 -16.28 26.38 -5.00
C LEU A 165 -15.37 26.01 -6.18
N GLN A 166 -15.88 25.33 -7.21
CA GLN A 166 -15.12 25.04 -8.43
C GLN A 166 -14.71 26.29 -9.20
N SER A 167 -15.42 27.42 -9.03
CA SER A 167 -15.03 28.69 -9.65
C SER A 167 -13.95 29.45 -8.86
N GLU A 168 -13.85 29.20 -7.54
CA GLU A 168 -12.93 29.89 -6.63
C GLU A 168 -11.65 29.08 -6.34
N GLU A 169 -11.73 27.75 -6.35
CA GLU A 169 -10.66 26.85 -5.96
C GLU A 169 -10.22 25.93 -7.10
N THR A 170 -8.91 25.82 -7.29
CA THR A 170 -8.31 24.96 -8.34
C THR A 170 -8.03 23.55 -7.85
N ASP A 171 -7.78 23.35 -6.55
CA ASP A 171 -7.55 22.03 -5.97
C ASP A 171 -8.88 21.38 -5.57
N THR A 172 -9.26 20.32 -6.27
CA THR A 172 -10.46 19.54 -5.99
C THR A 172 -10.49 19.00 -4.55
N PHE A 173 -9.34 18.65 -3.98
CA PHE A 173 -9.26 18.24 -2.58
C PHE A 173 -9.72 19.36 -1.64
N SER A 174 -9.26 20.59 -1.87
CA SER A 174 -9.66 21.77 -1.10
C SER A 174 -11.15 22.06 -1.21
N CYS A 175 -11.76 21.87 -2.38
CA CYS A 175 -13.22 21.98 -2.53
C CYS A 175 -13.95 20.99 -1.60
N TYR A 176 -13.51 19.73 -1.54
CA TYR A 176 -14.09 18.75 -0.63
C TYR A 176 -13.85 19.07 0.84
N GLN A 177 -12.71 19.67 1.21
CA GLN A 177 -12.49 20.15 2.58
C GLN A 177 -13.47 21.25 2.96
N LYS A 178 -13.69 22.24 2.08
CA LYS A 178 -14.66 23.31 2.31
C LYS A 178 -16.09 22.76 2.40
N LEU A 179 -16.46 21.84 1.51
CA LEU A 179 -17.77 21.18 1.58
C LEU A 179 -17.97 20.39 2.87
N ALA A 180 -16.97 19.65 3.34
CA ALA A 180 -17.07 18.93 4.61
C ALA A 180 -17.27 19.85 5.82
N ASN A 181 -16.77 21.09 5.75
CA ASN A 181 -17.00 22.09 6.78
C ASN A 181 -18.40 22.73 6.70
N LEU A 182 -18.94 22.89 5.48
CA LEU A 182 -20.30 23.41 5.26
C LEU A 182 -21.39 22.39 5.63
N TYR A 183 -21.08 21.10 5.48
CA TYR A 183 -22.01 19.98 5.63
C TYR A 183 -21.49 18.93 6.65
N PRO A 184 -21.19 19.31 7.91
CA PRO A 184 -20.51 18.46 8.88
C PRO A 184 -21.31 17.22 9.30
N GLU A 185 -22.63 17.25 9.16
CA GLU A 185 -23.53 16.12 9.44
C GLU A 185 -23.50 15.00 8.39
N TYR A 186 -22.85 15.23 7.25
CA TYR A 186 -22.80 14.29 6.14
C TYR A 186 -21.38 13.77 5.89
N SER A 187 -21.24 12.47 5.63
CA SER A 187 -19.96 11.91 5.22
C SER A 187 -19.57 12.37 3.82
N LEU A 188 -18.26 12.53 3.59
CA LEU A 188 -17.72 12.93 2.28
C LEU A 188 -18.19 12.02 1.15
N ASP A 189 -18.31 10.73 1.42
CA ASP A 189 -18.74 9.74 0.44
C ASP A 189 -20.20 9.94 0.00
N ARG A 190 -21.05 10.54 0.86
CA ARG A 190 -22.43 10.91 0.51
C ARG A 190 -22.46 12.20 -0.33
N LEU A 191 -21.67 13.20 0.06
CA LEU A 191 -21.51 14.44 -0.70
C LEU A 191 -20.96 14.15 -2.11
N TYR A 192 -19.86 13.41 -2.19
CA TYR A 192 -19.23 12.94 -3.42
C TYR A 192 -20.22 12.21 -4.34
N SER A 193 -20.96 11.23 -3.80
CA SER A 193 -21.91 10.47 -4.62
C SER A 193 -23.02 11.33 -5.22
N THR A 194 -23.44 12.39 -4.53
CA THR A 194 -24.47 13.31 -5.01
C THR A 194 -23.94 14.17 -6.17
N ILE A 195 -22.73 14.69 -6.03
CA ILE A 195 -22.05 15.49 -7.05
C ILE A 195 -21.83 14.65 -8.32
N VAL A 196 -21.22 13.46 -8.19
CA VAL A 196 -20.93 12.58 -9.33
C VAL A 196 -22.21 12.13 -10.05
N SER A 197 -23.30 11.90 -9.31
CA SER A 197 -24.59 11.54 -9.93
C SER A 197 -25.15 12.70 -10.77
N ASP A 198 -25.04 13.94 -10.28
CA ASP A 198 -25.50 15.14 -10.99
C ASP A 198 -24.63 15.42 -12.24
N GLU A 199 -23.31 15.25 -12.13
CA GLU A 199 -22.39 15.37 -13.26
C GLU A 199 -22.68 14.32 -14.35
N ALA A 200 -22.95 13.07 -13.96
CA ALA A 200 -23.34 12.02 -14.89
C ALA A 200 -24.70 12.32 -15.58
N GLU A 201 -25.68 12.85 -14.84
CA GLU A 201 -26.98 13.28 -15.38
C GLU A 201 -26.85 14.44 -16.38
N ARG A 202 -25.85 15.32 -16.21
CA ARG A 202 -25.55 16.44 -17.13
C ARG A 202 -24.76 16.01 -18.35
N SER A 203 -23.81 15.09 -18.21
CA SER A 203 -23.00 14.59 -19.33
C SER A 203 -23.74 13.59 -20.23
N GLY A 204 -24.85 13.02 -19.76
CA GLY A 204 -25.75 12.16 -20.55
C GLY A 204 -26.86 12.90 -21.28
N ARG A 205 -26.92 14.23 -21.19
CA ARG A 205 -27.77 15.12 -22.00
C ARG A 205 -26.95 15.80 -23.08
#